data_AF-A0A6P3XNV3-F1
#
_entry.id   AF-A0A6P3XNV3-F1
#
_cell.length_a   1.000
_cell.length_b   1.000
_cell.length_c   1.000
_cell.angle_alpha   90.00
_cell.angle_beta   90.00
_cell.angle_gamma   90.00
#
_symmetry.space_group_name_H-M   'P 1'
#
loop_
_entity.id
_entity.type
_entity.pdbx_description
1 polymer ?
#
loop_
_entity_poly.entity_id
_entity_poly.type
_entity_poly.pdbx_seq_one_letter_code
_entity_poly.pdbx_strand_id
1 'polypeptide(L)'
;MQQCIAHGLSLTRIHRALRFAQSPWLRGYVELNTGFRIGASNAFENNLYKLMNNAVFGRTMENVREHLDVRLVTRWDGRYGAEALIAKPNFHSRSIFSEDLMAVELRRLRVQFTKPIYVGMYVLEISKTRVYEFHYDYMLPLYRHIDDNNTNNDSLYCRLLYTDTDSLIYHIVTNTTTTNSYECMWRTLLRFDYPTANAYDMPRANNCVPGLVKDENCGAVMSEFVGLRTKVYTYRVDNSFVDR
;
A
#
# COMPACT_ATOMS: atom_id res chain seq x y z
N MET A 1 5.22 2.03 -17.82
CA MET A 1 5.62 1.66 -19.21
C MET A 1 7.02 2.11 -19.56
N GLN A 2 7.36 3.41 -19.47
CA GLN A 2 8.72 3.92 -19.74
C GLN A 2 9.79 3.18 -18.92
N GLN A 3 9.57 3.03 -17.60
CA GLN A 3 10.45 2.27 -16.71
C GLN A 3 10.65 0.81 -17.17
N CYS A 4 9.57 0.11 -17.53
CA CYS A 4 9.67 -1.27 -18.01
C CYS A 4 10.51 -1.38 -19.29
N ILE A 5 10.36 -0.44 -20.22
CA ILE A 5 11.14 -0.39 -21.46
C ILE A 5 12.62 -0.12 -21.15
N ALA A 6 12.90 0.79 -20.22
CA ALA A 6 14.28 1.06 -19.76
C ALA A 6 14.95 -0.19 -19.15
N HIS A 7 14.18 -1.06 -18.50
CA HIS A 7 14.66 -2.35 -17.99
C HIS A 7 14.56 -3.52 -18.99
N GLY A 8 14.40 -3.24 -20.28
CA GLY A 8 14.53 -4.23 -21.35
C GLY A 8 13.22 -4.85 -21.86
N LEU A 9 12.05 -4.36 -21.44
CA LEU A 9 10.77 -4.80 -22.00
C LEU A 9 10.60 -4.27 -23.44
N SER A 10 10.52 -5.18 -24.41
CA SER A 10 10.32 -4.83 -25.81
C SER A 10 8.85 -4.54 -26.11
N LEU A 11 8.55 -3.33 -26.59
CA LEU A 11 7.20 -2.91 -26.96
C LEU A 11 6.92 -3.26 -28.41
N THR A 12 5.91 -4.10 -28.65
CA THR A 12 5.52 -4.53 -30.00
C THR A 12 4.42 -3.66 -30.62
N ARG A 13 3.41 -3.22 -29.84
CA ARG A 13 2.27 -2.44 -30.35
C ARG A 13 1.55 -1.66 -29.25
N ILE A 14 1.06 -0.45 -29.58
CA ILE A 14 0.17 0.35 -28.75
C ILE A 14 -1.21 0.41 -29.43
N HIS A 15 -2.26 0.02 -28.72
CA HIS A 15 -3.63 0.03 -29.26
C HIS A 15 -4.43 1.26 -28.87
N ARG A 16 -4.28 1.74 -27.64
CA ARG A 16 -4.98 2.90 -27.09
C ARG A 16 -4.09 3.60 -26.08
N ALA A 17 -4.21 4.91 -26.00
CA ALA A 17 -3.51 5.73 -25.02
C ALA A 17 -4.51 6.72 -24.40
N LEU A 18 -4.35 6.96 -23.10
CA LEU A 18 -5.10 7.97 -22.35
C LEU A 18 -4.09 8.98 -21.80
N ARG A 19 -4.34 10.27 -22.01
CA ARG A 19 -3.45 11.35 -21.60
C ARG A 19 -4.23 12.38 -20.79
N PHE A 20 -3.59 12.90 -19.75
CA PHE A 20 -4.17 13.88 -18.82
C PHE A 20 -3.28 15.10 -18.69
N ALA A 21 -3.89 16.24 -18.38
CA ALA A 21 -3.16 17.38 -17.80
C ALA A 21 -2.89 17.06 -16.33
N GLN A 22 -1.63 17.12 -15.92
CA GLN A 22 -1.20 16.78 -14.56
C GLN A 22 -0.96 18.04 -13.75
N SER A 23 -1.38 18.03 -12.48
CA SER A 23 -1.10 19.09 -11.52
C SER A 23 -0.99 18.48 -10.11
N PRO A 24 -0.30 19.13 -9.17
CA PRO A 24 -0.20 18.67 -7.78
C PRO A 24 -1.46 19.03 -6.97
N TRP A 25 -2.65 18.74 -7.50
CA TRP A 25 -3.93 19.20 -6.95
C TRP A 25 -4.24 18.67 -5.53
N LEU A 26 -3.70 17.51 -5.15
CA LEU A 26 -3.87 16.93 -3.80
C LEU A 26 -2.75 17.34 -2.83
N ARG A 27 -1.72 18.06 -3.29
CA ARG A 27 -0.51 18.36 -2.51
C ARG A 27 -0.82 19.07 -1.19
N GLY A 28 -1.58 20.17 -1.25
CA GLY A 28 -1.89 20.95 -0.04
C GLY A 28 -2.68 20.14 1.01
N TYR A 29 -3.56 19.24 0.56
CA TYR A 29 -4.30 18.35 1.47
C TYR A 29 -3.39 17.32 2.14
N VAL A 30 -2.47 16.71 1.36
CA VAL A 30 -1.49 15.75 1.89
C VAL A 30 -0.52 16.42 2.85
N GLU A 31 0.01 17.60 2.49
CA GLU A 31 0.93 18.37 3.34
C GLU A 31 0.28 18.77 4.66
N LEU A 32 -0.99 19.22 4.63
CA LEU A 32 -1.76 19.54 5.83
C LEU A 32 -1.90 18.33 6.76
N ASN A 33 -2.37 17.19 6.24
CA ASN A 33 -2.54 15.97 7.04
C ASN A 33 -1.20 15.43 7.56
N THR A 34 -0.13 15.54 6.77
CA THR A 34 1.22 15.16 7.21
C THR A 34 1.70 16.05 8.36
N GLY A 35 1.44 17.36 8.30
CA GLY A 35 1.73 18.29 9.40
C GLY A 35 1.01 17.88 10.69
N PHE A 36 -0.29 17.60 10.60
CA PHE A 36 -1.05 17.12 11.76
C PHE A 36 -0.55 15.76 12.28
N ARG A 37 -0.13 14.86 11.39
CA ARG A 37 0.41 13.56 11.76
C ARG A 37 1.75 13.67 12.50
N ILE A 38 2.60 14.62 12.11
CA ILE A 38 3.87 14.91 12.80
C ILE A 38 3.61 15.51 14.19
N GLY A 39 2.60 16.38 14.32
CA GLY A 39 2.21 17.00 15.58
C GLY A 39 1.32 16.13 16.50
N ALA A 40 0.91 14.95 16.04
CA ALA A 40 0.02 14.07 16.80
C ALA A 40 0.70 13.54 18.07
N SER A 41 -0.03 13.58 19.19
CA SER A 41 0.48 13.17 20.51
C SER A 41 0.24 11.69 20.80
N ASN A 42 -0.73 11.09 20.12
CA ASN A 42 -1.20 9.74 20.37
C ASN A 42 -1.37 8.93 19.07
N ALA A 43 -1.42 7.61 19.22
CA ALA A 43 -1.53 6.67 18.11
C ALA A 43 -2.85 6.83 17.34
N PHE A 44 -3.93 7.23 18.03
CA PHE A 44 -5.24 7.43 17.41
C PHE A 44 -5.22 8.57 16.40
N GLU A 45 -4.75 9.76 16.80
CA GLU A 45 -4.61 10.93 15.93
C GLU A 45 -3.69 10.64 14.74
N ASN A 46 -2.56 9.98 14.98
CA ASN A 46 -1.63 9.61 13.92
C ASN A 46 -2.33 8.72 12.86
N ASN A 47 -3.08 7.72 13.32
CA ASN A 47 -3.85 6.83 12.46
C ASN A 47 -5.01 7.53 11.75
N LEU A 48 -5.66 8.50 12.39
CA LEU A 48 -6.72 9.30 11.79
C LEU A 48 -6.19 10.10 10.60
N TYR A 49 -5.11 10.86 10.76
CA TYR A 49 -4.57 11.67 9.66
C TYR A 49 -3.98 10.80 8.53
N LYS A 50 -3.43 9.63 8.86
CA LYS A 50 -3.06 8.61 7.87
C LYS A 50 -4.28 8.12 7.09
N LEU A 51 -5.39 7.82 7.78
CA LEU A 51 -6.63 7.37 7.17
C LEU A 51 -7.23 8.45 6.26
N MET A 52 -7.20 9.72 6.65
CA MET A 52 -7.72 10.84 5.84
C MET A 52 -7.04 10.91 4.47
N ASN A 53 -5.71 10.75 4.42
CA ASN A 53 -4.98 10.67 3.15
C ASN A 53 -5.38 9.43 2.34
N ASN A 54 -5.46 8.25 2.97
CA ASN A 54 -5.81 7.00 2.29
C ASN A 54 -7.28 6.96 1.80
N ALA A 55 -8.18 7.64 2.51
CA ALA A 55 -9.60 7.67 2.20
C ALA A 55 -9.88 8.38 0.86
N VAL A 56 -9.12 9.40 0.50
CA VAL A 56 -9.24 10.08 -0.81
C VAL A 56 -9.01 9.07 -1.94
N PHE A 57 -7.94 8.27 -1.83
CA PHE A 57 -7.66 7.21 -2.79
C PHE A 57 -8.81 6.18 -2.84
N GLY A 58 -9.22 5.65 -1.69
CA GLY A 58 -10.32 4.67 -1.62
C GLY A 58 -11.61 5.20 -2.24
N ARG A 59 -11.92 6.48 -2.03
CA ARG A 59 -13.10 7.14 -2.59
C ARG A 59 -13.04 7.27 -4.11
N THR A 60 -11.85 7.46 -4.69
CA THR A 60 -11.69 7.54 -6.15
C THR A 60 -11.92 6.20 -6.85
N MET A 61 -11.63 5.09 -6.16
CA MET A 61 -11.74 3.71 -6.67
C MET A 61 -13.03 2.99 -6.23
N GLU A 62 -13.95 3.70 -5.58
CA GLU A 62 -15.19 3.12 -5.04
C GLU A 62 -16.06 2.46 -6.12
N ASN A 63 -16.44 1.20 -5.90
CA ASN A 63 -17.33 0.48 -6.80
C ASN A 63 -18.80 0.84 -6.56
N VAL A 64 -19.29 1.85 -7.28
CA VAL A 64 -20.70 2.30 -7.20
C VAL A 64 -21.73 1.23 -7.60
N ARG A 65 -21.32 0.12 -8.24
CA ARG A 65 -22.22 -0.99 -8.59
C ARG A 65 -22.60 -1.83 -7.38
N GLU A 66 -21.74 -1.86 -6.36
CA GLU A 66 -21.97 -2.61 -5.12
C GLU A 66 -22.81 -1.82 -4.11
N HIS A 67 -23.21 -0.58 -4.43
CA HIS A 67 -24.11 0.19 -3.58
C HIS A 67 -25.50 -0.45 -3.55
N LEU A 68 -25.91 -0.86 -2.35
CA LEU A 68 -27.24 -1.41 -2.06
C LEU A 68 -28.18 -0.29 -1.57
N ASP A 69 -29.46 -0.37 -1.93
CA ASP A 69 -30.52 0.41 -1.28
C ASP A 69 -31.18 -0.48 -0.23
N VAL A 70 -30.92 -0.20 1.04
CA VAL A 70 -31.48 -0.96 2.17
C VAL A 70 -32.57 -0.14 2.82
N ARG A 71 -33.77 -0.73 2.95
CA ARG A 71 -34.92 -0.12 3.60
C ARG A 71 -35.25 -0.88 4.87
N LEU A 72 -35.26 -0.20 6.00
CA LEU A 72 -35.77 -0.72 7.26
C LEU A 72 -37.27 -0.50 7.31
N VAL A 73 -38.01 -1.54 7.62
CA VAL A 73 -39.47 -1.58 7.59
C VAL A 73 -39.98 -2.21 8.87
N THR A 74 -41.02 -1.61 9.46
CA THR A 74 -41.63 -2.09 10.70
C THR A 74 -43.06 -2.58 10.56
N ARG A 75 -43.60 -2.56 9.35
CA ARG A 75 -44.97 -2.95 9.05
C ARG A 75 -45.03 -3.77 7.77
N TRP A 76 -45.88 -4.77 7.75
CA TRP A 76 -46.09 -5.59 6.56
C TRP A 76 -46.83 -4.82 5.47
N ASP A 77 -47.97 -4.23 5.83
CA ASP A 77 -48.90 -3.60 4.89
C ASP A 77 -48.55 -2.14 4.55
N GLY A 78 -49.14 -1.68 3.45
CA GLY A 78 -49.14 -0.28 3.00
C GLY A 78 -48.12 0.01 1.91
N ARG A 79 -48.22 1.21 1.33
CA ARG A 79 -47.41 1.63 0.16
C ARG A 79 -45.89 1.52 0.39
N TYR A 80 -45.46 1.67 1.64
CA TYR A 80 -44.07 1.56 2.06
C TYR A 80 -43.81 0.36 2.99
N GLY A 81 -44.79 -0.55 3.11
CA GLY A 81 -44.67 -1.78 3.87
C GLY A 81 -43.76 -2.80 3.19
N ALA A 82 -43.45 -3.87 3.91
CA ALA A 82 -42.53 -4.91 3.45
C ALA A 82 -43.05 -5.58 2.17
N GLU A 83 -44.36 -5.81 2.08
CA GLU A 83 -45.01 -6.39 0.90
C GLU A 83 -44.73 -5.58 -0.38
N ALA A 84 -44.95 -4.26 -0.32
CA ALA A 84 -44.76 -3.37 -1.45
C ALA A 84 -43.30 -3.28 -1.91
N LEU A 85 -42.33 -3.44 -0.99
CA LEU A 85 -40.91 -3.43 -1.31
C LEU A 85 -40.42 -4.77 -1.86
N ILE A 86 -40.92 -5.89 -1.36
CA ILE A 86 -40.63 -7.24 -1.87
C ILE A 86 -41.20 -7.41 -3.28
N ALA A 87 -42.36 -6.83 -3.56
CA ALA A 87 -42.98 -6.88 -4.88
C ALA A 87 -42.22 -6.08 -5.97
N LYS A 88 -41.23 -5.26 -5.60
CA LYS A 88 -40.48 -4.49 -6.59
C LYS A 88 -39.58 -5.39 -7.45
N PRO A 89 -39.45 -5.12 -8.76
CA PRO A 89 -38.62 -5.93 -9.66
C PRO A 89 -37.12 -5.87 -9.34
N ASN A 90 -36.70 -4.89 -8.53
CA ASN A 90 -35.33 -4.77 -8.06
C ASN A 90 -35.12 -5.31 -6.65
N PHE A 91 -36.08 -6.04 -6.08
CA PHE A 91 -35.90 -6.77 -4.83
C PHE A 91 -34.71 -7.74 -4.94
N HIS A 92 -33.84 -7.71 -3.93
CA HIS A 92 -32.70 -8.62 -3.85
C HIS A 92 -32.89 -9.66 -2.76
N SER A 93 -33.07 -9.20 -1.52
CA SER A 93 -33.06 -10.04 -0.34
C SER A 93 -33.81 -9.35 0.80
N ARG A 94 -34.09 -10.09 1.87
CA ARG A 94 -34.63 -9.55 3.12
C ARG A 94 -33.95 -10.19 4.33
N SER A 95 -33.80 -9.42 5.39
CA SER A 95 -33.31 -9.89 6.69
C SER A 95 -34.27 -9.43 7.78
N ILE A 96 -34.73 -10.37 8.61
CA ILE A 96 -35.64 -10.08 9.72
C ILE A 96 -34.79 -9.95 10.98
N PHE A 97 -34.90 -8.81 11.66
CA PHE A 97 -34.18 -8.56 12.92
C PHE A 97 -35.07 -8.82 14.14
N SER A 98 -36.36 -8.52 14.05
CA SER A 98 -37.37 -8.79 15.08
C SER A 98 -38.76 -8.90 14.45
N GLU A 99 -39.78 -9.23 15.25
CA GLU A 99 -41.18 -9.32 14.78
C GLU A 99 -41.63 -8.05 14.05
N ASP A 100 -41.25 -6.88 14.58
CA ASP A 100 -41.59 -5.57 14.01
C ASP A 100 -40.45 -4.91 13.23
N LEU A 101 -39.39 -5.62 12.83
CA LEU A 101 -38.28 -5.00 12.09
C LEU A 101 -37.66 -5.93 11.04
N MET A 102 -37.70 -5.46 9.79
CA MET A 102 -37.12 -6.13 8.63
C MET A 102 -36.29 -5.15 7.80
N ALA A 103 -35.09 -5.57 7.37
CA ALA A 103 -34.38 -4.94 6.26
C ALA A 103 -34.79 -5.58 4.94
N VAL A 104 -35.13 -4.75 3.96
CA VAL A 104 -35.33 -5.16 2.57
C VAL A 104 -34.21 -4.53 1.73
N GLU A 105 -33.44 -5.39 1.07
CA GLU A 105 -32.38 -4.99 0.16
C GLU A 105 -32.89 -4.91 -1.27
N LEU A 106 -32.66 -3.76 -1.91
CA LEU A 106 -33.03 -3.48 -3.29
C LEU A 106 -31.78 -3.20 -4.13
N ARG A 107 -31.72 -3.79 -5.32
CA ARG A 107 -30.70 -3.48 -6.32
C ARG A 107 -30.95 -2.10 -6.93
N ARG A 108 -29.89 -1.38 -7.26
CA ARG A 108 -30.02 -0.14 -8.02
C ARG A 108 -30.30 -0.43 -9.50
N LEU A 109 -31.45 0.05 -9.98
CA LEU A 109 -31.85 -0.08 -11.39
C LEU A 109 -31.01 0.78 -12.34
N ARG A 110 -30.45 1.89 -11.84
CA ARG A 110 -29.58 2.80 -12.59
C ARG A 110 -28.36 3.09 -11.73
N VAL A 111 -27.18 2.94 -12.33
CA VAL A 111 -25.89 3.24 -11.68
C VAL A 111 -25.24 4.39 -12.45
N GLN A 112 -24.91 5.47 -11.75
CA GLN A 112 -24.17 6.60 -12.32
C GLN A 112 -22.70 6.50 -11.93
N PHE A 113 -21.81 6.48 -12.93
CA PHE A 113 -20.36 6.46 -12.69
C PHE A 113 -19.87 7.89 -12.45
N THR A 114 -19.88 8.31 -11.20
CA THR A 114 -19.44 9.65 -10.77
C THR A 114 -18.03 9.64 -10.16
N LYS A 115 -17.42 8.46 -10.01
CA LYS A 115 -16.11 8.31 -9.36
C LYS A 115 -14.98 8.51 -10.37
N PRO A 116 -13.95 9.31 -10.04
CA PRO A 116 -12.81 9.52 -10.92
C PRO A 116 -11.83 8.33 -10.82
N ILE A 117 -12.23 7.15 -11.30
CA ILE A 117 -11.47 5.89 -11.19
C ILE A 117 -10.07 6.02 -11.81
N TYR A 118 -9.94 6.83 -12.87
CA TYR A 118 -8.65 7.10 -13.49
C TYR A 118 -7.64 7.73 -12.50
N VAL A 119 -8.09 8.58 -11.56
CA VAL A 119 -7.19 9.12 -10.52
C VAL A 119 -6.60 8.00 -9.69
N GLY A 120 -7.45 7.10 -9.18
CA GLY A 120 -6.99 5.96 -8.39
C GLY A 120 -6.07 5.02 -9.18
N MET A 121 -6.38 4.76 -10.45
CA MET A 121 -5.49 4.00 -11.33
C MET A 121 -4.08 4.62 -11.38
N TYR A 122 -3.98 5.94 -11.59
CA TYR A 122 -2.67 6.61 -11.66
C TYR A 122 -1.94 6.64 -10.31
N VAL A 123 -2.66 6.80 -9.20
CA VAL A 123 -2.04 6.72 -7.86
C VAL A 123 -1.39 5.35 -7.68
N LEU A 124 -2.07 4.25 -8.04
CA LEU A 124 -1.50 2.90 -7.96
C LEU A 124 -0.28 2.72 -8.88
N GLU A 125 -0.34 3.22 -10.11
CA GLU A 125 0.77 3.10 -11.06
C GLU A 125 1.99 3.92 -10.62
N ILE A 126 1.78 5.10 -10.05
CA ILE A 126 2.85 5.92 -9.45
C ILE A 126 3.46 5.18 -8.25
N SER A 127 2.65 4.62 -7.35
CA SER A 127 3.15 3.84 -6.21
C SER A 127 4.01 2.66 -6.65
N LYS A 128 3.58 1.86 -7.64
CA LYS A 128 4.39 0.76 -8.21
C LYS A 128 5.69 1.25 -8.81
N THR A 129 5.65 2.37 -9.55
CA THR A 129 6.85 2.97 -10.17
C THR A 129 7.91 3.28 -9.11
N ARG A 130 7.50 3.80 -7.94
CA ARG A 130 8.40 4.09 -6.81
C ARG A 130 8.99 2.84 -6.18
N VAL A 131 8.17 1.80 -5.97
CA VAL A 131 8.63 0.51 -5.44
C VAL A 131 9.64 -0.14 -6.40
N TYR A 132 9.37 -0.09 -7.70
CA TYR A 132 10.27 -0.62 -8.73
C TYR A 132 11.55 0.21 -8.90
N GLU A 133 11.46 1.53 -8.82
CA GLU A 133 12.63 2.42 -8.83
C GLU A 133 13.54 2.09 -7.64
N PHE A 134 12.98 1.87 -6.45
CA PHE A 134 13.76 1.46 -5.30
C PHE A 134 14.45 0.10 -5.50
N HIS A 135 13.76 -0.89 -6.08
CA HIS A 135 14.36 -2.21 -6.30
C HIS A 135 15.39 -2.21 -7.44
N TYR A 136 15.01 -1.77 -8.63
CA TYR A 136 15.80 -1.92 -9.85
C TYR A 136 16.86 -0.85 -10.02
N ASP A 137 16.58 0.39 -9.64
CA ASP A 137 17.50 1.52 -9.85
C ASP A 137 18.41 1.75 -8.64
N TYR A 138 18.07 1.19 -7.48
CA TYR A 138 18.84 1.39 -6.25
C TYR A 138 19.34 0.08 -5.61
N MET A 139 18.46 -0.82 -5.17
CA MET A 139 18.89 -2.03 -4.46
C MET A 139 19.72 -2.96 -5.35
N LEU A 140 19.31 -3.20 -6.59
CA LEU A 140 20.07 -4.08 -7.48
C LEU A 140 21.47 -3.54 -7.81
N PRO A 141 21.66 -2.29 -8.28
CA PRO A 141 23.00 -1.74 -8.52
C PRO A 141 23.88 -1.73 -7.27
N LEU A 142 23.32 -1.38 -6.11
CA LEU A 142 24.06 -1.30 -4.84
C LEU A 142 24.75 -2.63 -4.49
N TYR A 143 24.10 -3.76 -4.79
CA TYR A 143 24.62 -5.09 -4.45
C TYR A 143 25.15 -5.88 -5.65
N ARG A 144 24.85 -5.50 -6.90
CA ARG A 144 25.33 -6.18 -8.13
C ARG A 144 26.76 -5.82 -8.50
N HIS A 145 27.22 -4.60 -8.22
CA HIS A 145 28.56 -4.14 -8.59
C HIS A 145 29.71 -4.84 -7.87
N ILE A 146 29.42 -5.72 -6.91
CA ILE A 146 30.42 -6.34 -6.04
C ILE A 146 30.78 -7.77 -6.51
N ASP A 147 30.03 -8.33 -7.46
CA ASP A 147 30.17 -9.73 -7.90
C ASP A 147 30.90 -9.91 -9.26
N ASP A 148 30.99 -8.88 -10.11
CA ASP A 148 31.54 -9.01 -11.47
C ASP A 148 33.05 -9.31 -11.56
N ASN A 149 33.78 -9.34 -10.43
CA ASN A 149 35.24 -9.51 -10.41
C ASN A 149 35.76 -10.70 -9.57
N ASN A 150 34.92 -11.55 -8.97
CA ASN A 150 35.44 -12.56 -8.03
C ASN A 150 35.12 -14.00 -8.40
N THR A 151 36.17 -14.74 -8.74
CA THR A 151 36.23 -16.21 -8.89
C THR A 151 36.18 -16.95 -7.54
N ASN A 152 35.86 -16.27 -6.43
CA ASN A 152 35.80 -16.82 -5.08
C ASN A 152 34.40 -16.62 -4.48
N ASN A 153 33.95 -17.66 -3.78
CA ASN A 153 32.60 -17.92 -3.27
C ASN A 153 32.04 -16.93 -2.20
N ASP A 154 32.62 -15.74 -2.06
CA ASP A 154 32.24 -14.68 -1.10
C ASP A 154 31.50 -13.53 -1.82
N SER A 155 30.50 -13.87 -2.63
CA SER A 155 29.75 -12.87 -3.38
C SER A 155 28.78 -12.13 -2.46
N LEU A 156 28.90 -10.80 -2.44
CA LEU A 156 27.87 -9.92 -1.88
C LEU A 156 26.66 -9.96 -2.80
N TYR A 157 25.48 -10.30 -2.27
CA TYR A 157 24.28 -10.24 -3.08
C TYR A 157 23.04 -9.85 -2.29
N CYS A 158 22.07 -9.31 -3.02
CA CYS A 158 20.75 -8.96 -2.53
C CYS A 158 19.69 -9.68 -3.35
N ARG A 159 18.85 -10.46 -2.69
CA ARG A 159 17.74 -11.20 -3.29
C ARG A 159 16.42 -10.72 -2.69
N LEU A 160 15.51 -10.28 -3.55
CA LEU A 160 14.15 -9.98 -3.14
C LEU A 160 13.41 -11.30 -2.83
N LEU A 161 12.94 -11.44 -1.59
CA LEU A 161 12.21 -12.63 -1.12
C LEU A 161 10.71 -12.47 -1.27
N TYR A 162 10.18 -11.28 -0.97
CA TYR A 162 8.75 -11.05 -0.90
C TYR A 162 8.38 -9.58 -1.05
N THR A 163 7.17 -9.33 -1.54
CA THR A 163 6.61 -7.98 -1.72
C THR A 163 5.14 -7.95 -1.30
N ASP A 164 4.72 -6.97 -0.51
CA ASP A 164 3.31 -6.70 -0.24
C ASP A 164 3.02 -5.21 -0.29
N THR A 165 2.32 -4.80 -1.34
CA THR A 165 1.84 -3.44 -1.60
C THR A 165 2.95 -2.39 -1.69
N ASP A 166 3.51 -1.95 -0.56
CA ASP A 166 4.56 -0.97 -0.38
C ASP A 166 5.76 -1.48 0.45
N SER A 167 5.75 -2.77 0.82
CA SER A 167 6.83 -3.43 1.57
C SER A 167 7.65 -4.38 0.68
N LEU A 168 8.96 -4.46 0.97
CA LEU A 168 9.93 -5.30 0.27
C LEU A 168 10.78 -6.03 1.33
N ILE A 169 10.84 -7.36 1.24
CA ILE A 169 11.67 -8.20 2.11
C ILE A 169 12.86 -8.71 1.31
N TYR A 170 14.06 -8.40 1.78
CA TYR A 170 15.32 -8.76 1.12
C TYR A 170 16.12 -9.76 1.96
N HIS A 171 16.71 -10.74 1.30
CA HIS A 171 17.85 -11.49 1.80
C HIS A 171 19.11 -10.81 1.30
N ILE A 172 19.89 -10.26 2.23
CA ILE A 172 21.13 -9.55 1.93
C ILE A 172 22.25 -10.31 2.60
N VAL A 173 23.22 -10.75 1.81
CA VAL A 173 24.45 -11.39 2.32
C VAL A 173 25.58 -10.39 2.20
N THR A 174 26.19 -10.03 3.33
CA THR A 174 27.34 -9.10 3.44
C THR A 174 28.57 -9.79 3.99
N ASN A 175 29.76 -9.48 3.45
CA ASN A 175 31.01 -9.91 4.07
C ASN A 175 31.23 -9.08 5.35
N THR A 176 31.34 -9.78 6.47
CA THR A 176 31.41 -9.24 7.83
C THR A 176 32.67 -8.43 8.14
N THR A 177 33.64 -8.42 7.23
CA THR A 177 34.97 -7.83 7.49
C THR A 177 35.08 -6.35 7.10
N THR A 178 34.22 -5.84 6.21
CA THR A 178 34.41 -4.50 5.62
C THR A 178 33.16 -3.66 5.39
N THR A 179 31.96 -4.25 5.34
CA THR A 179 30.74 -3.50 5.03
C THR A 179 29.51 -4.13 5.67
N ASN A 180 28.95 -3.51 6.71
CA ASN A 180 27.64 -3.89 7.24
C ASN A 180 26.53 -3.39 6.28
N SER A 181 25.43 -4.13 6.10
CA SER A 181 24.25 -3.68 5.35
C SER A 181 23.77 -2.31 5.82
N TYR A 182 23.83 -2.05 7.13
CA TYR A 182 23.51 -0.76 7.73
C TYR A 182 24.51 0.35 7.39
N GLU A 183 25.76 0.04 7.06
CA GLU A 183 26.75 1.01 6.60
C GLU A 183 26.51 1.43 5.13
N CYS A 184 26.08 0.48 4.28
CA CYS A 184 25.57 0.80 2.95
C CYS A 184 24.31 1.68 3.01
N MET A 185 23.42 1.41 3.97
CA MET A 185 22.24 2.24 4.22
C MET A 185 22.62 3.61 4.82
N TRP A 186 23.64 3.67 5.68
CA TRP A 186 24.18 4.89 6.29
C TRP A 186 24.66 5.91 5.24
N ARG A 187 25.30 5.43 4.16
CA ARG A 187 25.71 6.28 3.02
C ARG A 187 24.51 6.89 2.25
N THR A 188 23.29 6.45 2.57
CA THR A 188 22.05 6.82 1.89
C THR A 188 20.98 7.33 2.87
N LEU A 189 21.40 8.13 3.85
CA LEU A 189 20.56 8.80 4.86
C LEU A 189 19.34 9.58 4.30
N LEU A 190 19.33 9.92 3.01
CA LEU A 190 18.23 10.64 2.35
C LEU A 190 17.02 9.75 1.99
N ARG A 191 17.12 8.42 2.13
CA ARG A 191 16.07 7.49 1.66
C ARG A 191 15.39 6.66 2.75
N PHE A 192 15.91 6.71 3.99
CA PHE A 192 15.43 5.88 5.09
C PHE A 192 14.96 6.71 6.29
N ASP A 193 13.81 6.35 6.86
CA ASP A 193 13.31 6.90 8.14
C ASP A 193 13.68 5.97 9.31
N TYR A 194 14.25 6.53 10.37
CA TYR A 194 14.76 5.81 11.54
C TYR A 194 14.22 6.39 12.86
N PRO A 195 13.96 5.55 13.89
CA PRO A 195 13.55 6.01 15.22
C PRO A 195 14.70 6.69 15.99
N THR A 196 14.35 7.55 16.96
CA THR A 196 15.29 8.41 17.72
C THR A 196 16.30 7.67 18.61
N ALA A 197 16.13 6.38 18.84
CA ALA A 197 17.02 5.54 19.67
C ALA A 197 17.33 4.23 18.95
N ASN A 198 17.63 4.29 17.65
CA ASN A 198 18.07 3.12 16.90
C ASN A 198 19.50 2.72 17.32
N ALA A 199 19.81 1.43 17.25
CA ALA A 199 21.09 0.86 17.66
C ALA A 199 22.31 1.34 16.84
N TYR A 200 22.08 2.15 15.81
CA TYR A 200 23.09 2.60 14.86
C TYR A 200 23.31 4.13 14.88
N ASP A 201 22.73 4.84 15.87
CA ASP A 201 22.81 6.32 16.01
C ASP A 201 22.41 7.12 14.76
N MET A 202 21.48 6.59 13.95
CA MET A 202 21.03 7.25 12.73
C MET A 202 20.13 8.47 13.04
N PRO A 203 20.40 9.66 12.47
CA PRO A 203 19.60 10.86 12.70
C PRO A 203 18.19 10.72 12.08
N ARG A 204 17.18 11.19 12.81
CA ARG A 204 15.78 11.20 12.36
C ARG A 204 15.53 12.33 11.36
N ALA A 205 15.97 12.14 10.11
CA ALA A 205 15.85 13.13 9.04
C ALA A 205 14.52 13.02 8.24
N ASN A 206 13.90 11.85 8.19
CA ASN A 206 12.89 11.50 7.18
C ASN A 206 11.50 11.15 7.75
N ASN A 207 11.22 11.56 8.98
CA ASN A 207 9.99 11.19 9.67
C ASN A 207 8.73 11.63 8.93
N CYS A 208 7.91 10.66 8.54
CA CYS A 208 6.66 10.89 7.80
C CYS A 208 6.83 11.64 6.47
N VAL A 209 8.03 11.62 5.86
CA VAL A 209 8.26 12.18 4.53
C VAL A 209 7.67 11.22 3.48
N PRO A 210 6.71 11.68 2.65
CA PRO A 210 6.08 10.82 1.65
C PRO A 210 7.06 10.29 0.61
N GLY A 211 6.97 8.99 0.32
CA GLY A 211 7.75 8.35 -0.76
C GLY A 211 9.13 7.86 -0.36
N LEU A 212 9.53 8.01 0.91
CA LEU A 212 10.75 7.40 1.43
C LEU A 212 10.45 6.02 2.04
N VAL A 213 11.47 5.16 2.04
CA VAL A 213 11.36 3.79 2.56
C VAL A 213 11.68 3.81 4.04
N LYS A 214 10.97 3.02 4.84
CA LYS A 214 11.24 2.87 6.27
C LYS A 214 11.82 1.48 6.52
N ASP A 215 12.80 1.38 7.42
CA ASP A 215 13.11 0.09 8.05
C ASP A 215 12.01 -0.25 9.08
N GLU A 216 11.17 -1.22 8.74
CA GLU A 216 10.02 -1.60 9.56
C GLU A 216 10.44 -2.23 10.90
N ASN A 217 11.56 -2.95 10.91
CA ASN A 217 12.10 -3.60 12.11
C ASN A 217 13.00 -2.67 12.93
N CYS A 218 13.12 -1.39 12.54
CA CYS A 218 13.81 -0.37 13.33
C CYS A 218 15.26 -0.73 13.69
N GLY A 219 15.96 -1.42 12.79
CA GLY A 219 17.34 -1.87 12.98
C GLY A 219 17.50 -3.30 13.50
N ALA A 220 16.41 -3.96 13.88
CA ALA A 220 16.43 -5.36 14.29
C ALA A 220 16.50 -6.29 13.06
N VAL A 221 17.38 -7.29 13.13
CA VAL A 221 17.69 -8.13 11.97
C VAL A 221 16.69 -9.28 11.88
N MET A 222 16.09 -9.43 10.70
CA MET A 222 15.27 -10.61 10.38
C MET A 222 16.19 -11.80 10.14
N SER A 223 16.09 -12.81 11.00
CA SER A 223 16.94 -14.02 10.95
C SER A 223 16.35 -15.15 10.13
N GLU A 224 15.02 -15.24 10.07
CA GLU A 224 14.29 -16.27 9.34
C GLU A 224 13.08 -15.65 8.65
N PHE A 225 12.75 -16.16 7.45
CA PHE A 225 11.58 -15.75 6.68
C PHE A 225 10.97 -16.95 5.96
N VAL A 226 9.65 -17.10 6.07
CA VAL A 226 8.87 -18.09 5.33
C VAL A 226 7.65 -17.42 4.70
N GLY A 227 7.62 -17.37 3.37
CA GLY A 227 6.46 -16.92 2.59
C GLY A 227 5.77 -18.09 1.92
N LEU A 228 4.51 -18.38 2.29
CA LEU A 228 3.74 -19.50 1.71
C LEU A 228 2.92 -19.04 0.50
N ARG A 229 2.28 -17.88 0.61
CA ARG A 229 1.49 -17.25 -0.46
C ARG A 229 1.37 -15.75 -0.21
N THR A 230 0.80 -15.04 -1.17
CA THR A 230 0.43 -13.63 -1.01
C THR A 230 -0.40 -13.43 0.25
N LYS A 231 0.04 -12.50 1.11
CA LYS A 231 -0.52 -12.14 2.42
C LYS A 231 -0.56 -13.29 3.44
N VAL A 232 0.35 -14.26 3.32
CA VAL A 232 0.57 -15.29 4.35
C VAL A 232 2.06 -15.56 4.44
N TYR A 233 2.69 -14.93 5.41
CA TYR A 233 4.12 -15.08 5.67
C TYR A 233 4.43 -14.89 7.17
N THR A 234 5.52 -15.48 7.62
CA THR A 234 6.03 -15.32 8.98
C THR A 234 7.53 -15.07 8.94
N TYR A 235 8.03 -14.36 9.94
CA TYR A 235 9.45 -14.09 10.08
C TYR A 235 9.86 -13.95 11.55
N ARG A 236 11.15 -14.16 11.80
CA ARG A 236 11.73 -14.09 13.14
C ARG A 236 12.70 -12.92 13.24
N VAL A 237 12.48 -12.07 14.24
CA VAL A 237 13.32 -10.90 14.56
C VAL A 237 13.78 -11.03 16.01
N ASP A 238 15.09 -10.96 16.27
CA ASP A 238 15.66 -10.99 17.63
C ASP A 238 15.05 -12.07 18.57
N ASN A 239 14.85 -13.29 18.06
CA ASN A 239 14.21 -14.43 18.74
C ASN A 239 12.71 -14.30 19.06
N SER A 240 12.02 -13.32 18.50
CA SER A 240 10.56 -13.17 18.54
C SER A 240 9.93 -13.50 17.18
N PHE A 241 8.78 -14.17 17.21
CA PHE A 241 8.00 -14.50 16.00
C PHE A 241 7.02 -13.37 15.67
N VAL A 242 6.96 -12.99 14.41
CA VAL A 242 5.97 -12.04 13.88
C VAL A 242 5.20 -12.70 12.74
N ASP A 243 3.91 -12.88 12.95
CA ASP A 243 2.98 -13.46 11.97
C ASP A 243 2.18 -12.35 11.28
N ARG A 244 2.07 -12.40 9.94
CA ARG A 244 1.31 -11.43 9.13
C ARG A 244 0.50 -12.07 8.00
#